data_AF-A0A2H5YPE2-F1
#
_entry.id   AF-A0A2H5YPE2-F1
#
_cell.length_a   1.000
_cell.length_b   1.000
_cell.length_c   1.000
_cell.angle_alpha   90.00
_cell.angle_beta   90.00
_cell.angle_gamma   90.00
#
_symmetry.space_group_name_H-M   'P 1'
#
loop_
_entity.id
_entity.type
_entity.pdbx_description
1 polymer ?
#
loop_
_entity_poly.entity_id
_entity_poly.type
_entity_poly.pdbx_seq_one_letter_code
_entity_poly.pdbx_strand_id
1 'polypeptide(L)'
;MHEPGIYHLDEQYAAALLRPILARLGELEGRLQHYRAHLRMPPEDRAAIEAAGRVLAEARRELERIWQERTEAGAWKRTAG
;
A
#
# COMPACT_ATOMS: atom_id res chain seq x y z
N MET A 1 -29.79 9.83 19.40
CA MET A 1 -29.40 9.45 18.03
C MET A 1 -27.93 9.79 17.90
N HIS A 2 -27.05 8.81 17.69
CA HIS A 2 -25.65 9.10 17.37
C HIS A 2 -25.65 9.63 15.94
N GLU A 3 -25.40 10.93 15.78
CA GLU A 3 -25.08 11.47 14.46
C GLU A 3 -23.85 10.70 13.95
N PRO A 4 -23.85 10.21 12.69
CA PRO A 4 -22.63 9.68 12.11
C PRO A 4 -21.67 10.86 12.04
N GLY A 5 -20.74 10.92 13.00
CA GLY A 5 -19.68 11.90 13.01
C GLY A 5 -19.04 11.85 11.64
N ILE A 6 -19.32 12.88 10.83
CA ILE A 6 -18.65 13.09 9.57
C ILE A 6 -17.19 13.18 9.98
N TYR A 7 -16.44 12.10 9.74
CA TYR A 7 -15.00 12.11 9.91
C TYR A 7 -14.54 13.33 9.10
N HIS A 8 -14.07 14.36 9.78
CA HIS A 8 -13.54 15.57 9.15
C HIS A 8 -12.30 15.14 8.36
N LEU A 9 -12.53 14.68 7.14
CA LEU A 9 -11.57 14.23 6.14
C LEU A 9 -10.63 15.36 5.70
N ASP A 10 -10.92 16.59 6.11
CA ASP A 10 -10.06 17.76 5.88
C ASP A 10 -8.75 17.72 6.68
N GLU A 11 -8.67 16.98 7.79
CA GLU A 11 -7.45 16.87 8.60
C GLU A 11 -6.88 15.44 8.72
N GLN A 12 -7.60 14.43 8.22
CA GLN A 12 -7.07 13.07 8.12
C GLN A 12 -6.33 12.89 6.79
N TYR A 13 -5.06 13.27 6.79
CA TYR A 13 -4.12 13.11 5.67
C TYR A 13 -4.30 11.73 5.01
N ALA A 14 -4.70 11.70 3.73
CA ALA A 14 -4.68 10.49 2.92
C ALA A 14 -3.33 9.76 3.03
N ALA A 15 -2.24 10.50 3.23
CA ALA A 15 -0.92 9.94 3.50
C ALA A 15 -0.85 9.06 4.77
N ALA A 16 -1.52 9.45 5.85
CA ALA A 16 -1.55 8.67 7.10
C ALA A 16 -2.33 7.36 6.93
N LEU A 17 -3.42 7.38 6.14
CA LEU A 17 -4.24 6.19 5.85
C LEU A 17 -3.59 5.24 4.83
N LEU A 18 -2.83 5.78 3.88
CA LEU A 18 -2.12 5.01 2.86
C LEU A 18 -0.87 4.30 3.42
N ARG A 19 -0.23 4.85 4.46
CA ARG A 19 0.98 4.27 5.06
C ARG A 19 0.80 2.82 5.58
N PRO A 20 -0.22 2.48 6.39
CA PRO A 20 -0.44 1.10 6.82
C PRO A 20 -0.80 0.17 5.64
N ILE A 21 -1.45 0.69 4.60
CA ILE A 21 -1.77 -0.10 3.38
C ILE A 21 -0.47 -0.47 2.64
N LEU A 22 0.45 0.49 2.47
CA LEU A 22 1.77 0.25 1.88
C LEU A 22 2.59 -0.76 2.67
N ALA A 23 2.58 -0.66 4.00
CA ALA A 23 3.25 -1.63 4.87
C ALA A 23 2.68 -3.05 4.67
N ARG A 24 1.34 -3.17 4.60
CA ARG A 24 0.68 -4.46 4.37
C ARG A 24 1.02 -5.05 3.01
N LEU A 25 1.12 -4.25 1.96
CA LEU A 25 1.55 -4.72 0.64
C LEU A 25 2.98 -5.27 0.69
N GLY A 26 3.89 -4.59 1.39
CA GLY A 26 5.26 -5.08 1.61
C GLY A 26 5.31 -6.42 2.37
N GLU A 27 4.47 -6.60 3.40
CA GLU A 27 4.36 -7.88 4.10
C GLU A 27 3.87 -9.01 3.19
N LEU A 28 2.90 -8.73 2.33
CA LEU A 28 2.37 -9.72 1.38
C LEU A 28 3.41 -10.07 0.30
N GLU A 29 4.15 -9.10 -0.23
CA GLU A 29 5.29 -9.35 -1.13
C GLU A 29 6.32 -10.27 -0.47
N GLY A 30 6.68 -10.00 0.80
CA GLY A 30 7.59 -10.83 1.57
C GLY A 30 7.08 -12.27 1.75
N ARG A 31 5.78 -12.45 2.02
CA ARG A 31 5.16 -13.78 2.12
C ARG A 31 5.23 -14.56 0.81
N LEU A 32 4.94 -13.91 -0.32
CA LEU A 32 5.02 -14.56 -1.63
C LEU A 32 6.45 -14.98 -1.96
N GLN A 33 7.44 -14.14 -1.65
CA GLN A 33 8.85 -14.50 -1.78
C GLN A 33 9.21 -15.70 -0.89
N HIS A 34 8.77 -15.70 0.36
CA HIS A 34 9.02 -16.80 1.29
C HIS A 34 8.46 -18.12 0.74
N TYR A 35 7.22 -18.11 0.26
CA TYR A 35 6.60 -19.29 -0.36
C TYR A 35 7.42 -19.76 -1.56
N ARG A 36 7.76 -18.86 -2.49
CA ARG A 36 8.57 -19.21 -3.68
C ARG A 36 9.93 -19.81 -3.32
N ALA A 37 10.57 -19.34 -2.26
CA ALA A 37 11.90 -19.78 -1.85
C ALA A 37 11.90 -21.11 -1.06
N HIS A 38 10.87 -21.35 -0.25
CA HIS A 38 10.91 -22.44 0.75
C HIS A 38 9.91 -23.56 0.49
N LEU A 39 8.89 -23.35 -0.36
CA LEU A 39 7.91 -24.37 -0.69
C LEU A 39 8.23 -25.03 -2.02
N ARG A 40 8.15 -26.35 -2.05
CA ARG A 40 8.11 -27.11 -3.30
C ARG A 40 6.71 -26.95 -3.89
N MET A 41 6.67 -26.42 -5.11
CA MET A 41 5.43 -26.18 -5.85
C MET A 41 5.58 -26.77 -7.26
N PRO A 42 4.47 -27.27 -7.85
CA PRO A 42 4.36 -27.44 -9.29
C PRO A 42 4.74 -26.16 -10.06
N PRO A 43 5.22 -26.27 -11.31
CA PRO A 43 5.57 -25.11 -12.12
C PRO A 43 4.42 -24.11 -12.31
N GLU A 44 3.19 -24.60 -12.46
CA GLU A 44 1.98 -23.77 -12.59
C GLU A 44 1.70 -22.93 -11.32
N ASP A 45 1.77 -23.55 -10.15
CA ASP A 45 1.58 -22.86 -8.86
C ASP A 45 2.70 -21.84 -8.61
N ARG A 46 3.95 -22.19 -8.96
CA ARG A 46 5.07 -21.24 -8.90
C ARG A 46 4.82 -20.03 -9.81
N ALA A 47 4.37 -20.25 -11.04
CA ALA A 47 4.05 -19.17 -11.98
C ALA A 47 2.91 -18.29 -11.46
N ALA A 48 1.91 -18.87 -10.79
CA ALA A 48 0.82 -18.13 -10.17
C ALA A 48 1.31 -17.23 -9.01
N ILE A 49 2.18 -17.76 -8.12
CA ILE A 49 2.80 -16.98 -7.04
C ILE A 49 3.65 -15.83 -7.60
N GLU A 50 4.39 -16.07 -8.68
CA GLU A 50 5.18 -15.03 -9.35
C GLU A 50 4.30 -13.95 -9.99
N ALA A 51 3.20 -14.33 -10.62
CA ALA A 51 2.24 -13.39 -11.18
C ALA A 51 1.59 -12.53 -10.09
N ALA A 52 1.18 -13.14 -8.97
CA ALA A 52 0.66 -12.42 -7.81
C ALA A 52 1.71 -11.44 -7.24
N GLY A 53 2.97 -11.85 -7.16
CA GLY A 53 4.06 -10.99 -6.70
C GLY A 53 4.26 -9.75 -7.58
N ARG A 54 4.18 -9.91 -8.91
CA ARG A 54 4.25 -8.77 -9.84
C ARG A 54 3.09 -7.79 -9.65
N VAL A 55 1.87 -8.30 -9.49
CA VAL A 55 0.67 -7.47 -9.25
C VAL A 55 0.80 -6.67 -7.96
N LEU A 56 1.25 -7.31 -6.86
CA LEU A 56 1.43 -6.62 -5.59
C LEU A 56 2.53 -5.55 -5.66
N ALA A 57 3.66 -5.85 -6.30
CA ALA A 57 4.75 -4.91 -6.48
C ALA A 57 4.32 -3.67 -7.29
N GLU A 58 3.52 -3.86 -8.34
CA GLU A 58 2.97 -2.76 -9.12
C GLU A 58 1.96 -1.93 -8.31
N ALA A 59 1.05 -2.59 -7.59
CA ALA A 59 0.10 -1.89 -6.72
C ALA A 59 0.82 -1.08 -5.63
N ARG A 60 1.88 -1.64 -5.00
CA ARG A 60 2.67 -0.93 -3.99
C ARG A 60 3.37 0.27 -4.59
N ARG A 61 4.00 0.13 -5.77
CA ARG A 61 4.67 1.23 -6.48
C ARG A 61 3.70 2.38 -6.76
N GLU A 62 2.51 2.05 -7.26
CA GLU A 62 1.50 3.06 -7.62
C GLU A 62 0.92 3.75 -6.38
N LEU A 63 0.63 3.01 -5.31
CA LEU A 63 0.21 3.61 -4.05
C LEU A 63 1.31 4.47 -3.42
N GLU A 64 2.58 4.08 -3.56
CA GLU A 64 3.72 4.84 -3.06
C GLU A 64 3.84 6.17 -3.80
N ARG A 65 3.67 6.17 -5.13
CA ARG A 65 3.58 7.41 -5.93
C ARG A 65 2.47 8.33 -5.42
N ILE A 66 1.25 7.81 -5.24
CA ILE A 66 0.10 8.57 -4.73
C ILE A 66 0.39 9.12 -3.33
N TRP A 67 1.02 8.32 -2.46
CA TRP A 67 1.38 8.71 -1.10
C TRP A 67 2.39 9.86 -1.08
N GLN A 68 3.42 9.81 -1.93
CA GLN A 68 4.42 10.86 -2.05
C GLN A 68 3.79 12.18 -2.52
N GLU A 69 3.00 12.14 -3.60
CA GLU A 69 2.30 13.32 -4.13
C GLU A 69 1.42 14.00 -3.07
N ARG A 70 0.72 13.20 -2.26
CA ARG A 70 -0.12 13.74 -1.16
C ARG A 70 0.70 14.28 0.00
N THR A 71 1.84 13.68 0.30
CA THR A 71 2.74 14.13 1.37
C THR A 71 3.41 15.45 0.99
N GLU A 72 3.87 15.60 -0.25
CA GLU A 72 4.48 16.82 -0.78
C GLU A 72 3.45 17.96 -0.87
N ALA A 73 2.27 17.69 -1.43
CA ALA A 73 1.20 18.70 -1.51
C ALA A 73 0.74 19.19 -0.13
N GLY A 74 0.73 18.29 0.87
CA GLY A 74 0.44 18.64 2.25
C GLY A 74 1.57 19.42 2.95
N ALA A 75 2.83 19.07 2.66
CA ALA A 75 3.99 19.78 3.19
C ALA A 75 4.06 21.23 2.71
N TRP A 76 3.82 21.47 1.41
CA TRP A 76 3.76 22.82 0.83
C TRP A 76 2.71 23.72 1.50
N LYS A 77 1.52 23.17 1.78
CA LYS A 77 0.44 23.92 2.47
C LYS A 77 0.79 24.31 3.91
N ARG A 78 1.66 23.55 4.59
CA ARG A 78 2.13 23.88 5.96
C ARG A 78 3.24 24.93 6.00
N THR A 79 3.99 25.10 4.91
CA THR A 79 5.11 26.06 4.84
C THR A 79 4.70 27.42 4.29
N ALA A 80 3.58 27.51 3.57
CA ALA A 80 3.08 28.73 2.95
C ALA A 80 1.98 29.45 3.77
N GLY A 81 1.67 28.97 4.98
CA GLY A 81 0.68 29.53 5.90
C GLY A 81 1.30 30.17 7.13
#